data_AF-A0AAP1WEX8-F1
#
_entry.id   AF-A0AAP1WEX8-F1
#
_cell.length_a   1.000
_cell.length_b   1.000
_cell.length_c   1.000
_cell.angle_alpha   90.00
_cell.angle_beta   90.00
_cell.angle_gamma   90.00
#
_symmetry.space_group_name_H-M   'P 1'
#
loop_
_entity.id
_entity.type
_entity.pdbx_description
1 polymer ?
#
loop_
_entity_poly.entity_id
_entity_poly.type
_entity_poly.pdbx_seq_one_letter_code
_entity_poly.pdbx_strand_id
1 'polypeptide(L)'
;MAELKKRHEFWLALLIMVLFVGLAWRSDEFLTFGNLYDLANNYAMLTILACGLFVVLISGGIDISFPAMTIIAQYGMVLLLQKIGGNFAVAFALAGGIGILLGLI
;
A
#
# COMPACT_ATOMS: atom_id res chain seq x y z
N MET A 1 19.47 -24.92 8.21
CA MET A 1 19.72 -24.14 6.97
C MET A 1 19.08 -24.74 5.72
N ALA A 2 18.97 -26.07 5.56
CA ALA A 2 18.37 -26.69 4.37
C ALA A 2 16.87 -26.38 4.17
N GLU A 3 16.12 -26.18 5.25
CA GLU A 3 14.67 -25.89 5.20
C GLU A 3 14.33 -24.43 4.84
N LEU A 4 15.25 -23.47 5.04
CA LEU A 4 15.04 -22.07 4.63
C LEU A 4 15.06 -21.92 3.10
N LYS A 5 15.93 -22.68 2.41
CA LYS A 5 16.10 -22.63 0.95
C LYS A 5 14.90 -23.16 0.14
N LYS A 6 13.99 -23.89 0.80
CA LYS A 6 12.76 -24.41 0.16
C LYS A 6 11.60 -23.41 0.18
N ARG A 7 11.67 -22.35 0.99
CA ARG A 7 10.61 -21.35 1.10
C ARG A 7 10.74 -20.31 -0.02
N HIS A 8 9.64 -20.00 -0.70
CA HIS A 8 9.61 -18.97 -1.74
C HIS A 8 10.08 -17.61 -1.20
N GLU A 9 9.83 -17.32 0.08
CA GLU A 9 10.29 -16.10 0.76
C GLU A 9 11.82 -15.94 0.74
N PHE A 10 12.57 -17.05 0.81
CA PHE A 10 14.03 -16.99 0.78
C PHE A 10 14.54 -16.53 -0.58
N TRP A 11 13.99 -17.08 -1.66
CA TRP A 11 14.35 -16.69 -3.02
C TRP A 11 13.90 -15.26 -3.35
N LEU A 12 12.73 -14.84 -2.85
CA LEU A 12 12.27 -13.46 -2.97
C LEU A 12 13.22 -12.48 -2.26
N ALA A 13 13.61 -12.77 -1.01
CA ALA A 13 14.54 -11.95 -0.27
C ALA A 13 15.91 -11.88 -0.95
N LEU A 14 16.40 -13.00 -1.48
CA LEU A 14 17.63 -13.04 -2.26
C LEU A 14 17.54 -12.18 -3.52
N LEU A 15 16.43 -12.26 -4.25
CA LEU A 15 16.19 -11.44 -5.45
C LEU A 15 16.19 -9.95 -5.11
N ILE A 16 15.50 -9.54 -4.04
CA ILE A 16 15.46 -8.15 -3.58
C ILE A 16 16.87 -7.65 -3.24
N MET A 17 17.66 -8.46 -2.52
CA MET A 17 19.06 -8.13 -2.20
C MET A 17 19.92 -7.95 -3.45
N VAL A 18 19.80 -8.85 -4.42
CA VAL A 18 20.55 -8.77 -5.70
C VAL A 18 20.16 -7.50 -6.46
N LEU A 19 18.87 -7.19 -6.54
CA LEU A 19 18.39 -5.96 -7.19
C LEU A 19 18.91 -4.71 -6.47
N PHE A 20 18.86 -4.69 -5.14
CA PHE A 20 19.34 -3.57 -4.34
C PHE A 20 20.82 -3.28 -4.59
N VAL A 21 21.67 -4.31 -4.54
CA VAL A 21 23.11 -4.17 -4.81
C VAL A 21 23.36 -3.79 -6.28
N GLY A 22 22.64 -4.39 -7.22
CA GLY A 22 22.77 -4.07 -8.63
C GLY A 22 22.40 -2.63 -8.96
N LEU A 23 21.31 -2.12 -8.38
CA LEU A 23 20.86 -0.74 -8.56
C LEU A 23 21.79 0.26 -7.86
N ALA A 24 22.25 -0.07 -6.65
CA ALA A 24 23.24 0.74 -5.92
C ALA A 24 24.57 0.85 -6.66
N TRP A 25 25.01 -0.21 -7.34
CA TRP A 25 26.23 -0.18 -8.13
C TRP A 25 26.04 0.56 -9.47
N ARG A 26 24.85 0.44 -10.09
CA ARG A 26 24.61 1.01 -11.42
C ARG A 26 24.23 2.49 -11.41
N SER A 27 23.68 2.98 -10.31
CA SER A 27 23.17 4.35 -10.17
C SER A 27 23.69 4.99 -8.89
N ASP A 28 24.49 6.04 -9.03
CA ASP A 28 25.00 6.83 -7.90
C ASP A 28 23.85 7.53 -7.14
N GLU A 29 22.70 7.73 -7.79
CA GLU A 29 21.50 8.33 -7.21
C GLU A 29 20.68 7.35 -6.35
N PHE A 30 20.84 6.04 -6.51
CA PHE A 30 19.94 5.06 -5.87
C PHE A 30 20.07 5.05 -4.34
N LEU A 31 21.30 5.14 -3.81
CA LEU A 31 21.57 5.15 -2.36
C LEU A 31 21.83 6.55 -1.80
N THR A 32 21.31 7.60 -2.42
CA THR A 32 21.41 8.95 -1.88
C THR A 32 20.35 9.19 -0.81
N PHE A 33 20.66 10.07 0.15
CA PHE A 33 19.67 10.51 1.14
C PHE A 33 18.45 11.17 0.49
N GLY A 34 18.65 11.89 -0.62
CA GLY A 34 17.58 12.48 -1.41
C GLY A 34 16.60 11.42 -1.93
N ASN A 35 17.11 10.40 -2.62
CA ASN A 35 16.25 9.32 -3.15
C ASN A 35 15.57 8.52 -2.03
N LEU A 36 16.24 8.26 -0.90
CA LEU A 36 15.63 7.59 0.25
C LEU A 36 14.51 8.44 0.87
N TYR A 37 14.71 9.76 0.97
CA TYR A 37 13.70 10.70 1.45
C TYR A 37 12.51 10.78 0.50
N ASP A 38 12.76 10.89 -0.81
CA ASP A 38 11.72 10.92 -1.84
C ASP A 38 10.92 9.62 -1.84
N LEU A 39 11.59 8.47 -1.70
CA LEU A 39 10.92 7.18 -1.56
C LEU A 39 10.03 7.15 -0.30
N ALA A 40 10.56 7.57 0.86
CA ALA A 40 9.80 7.62 2.10
C ALA A 40 8.58 8.55 1.99
N ASN A 41 8.73 9.71 1.34
CA ASN A 41 7.66 10.68 1.14
C ASN A 41 6.58 10.16 0.18
N ASN A 42 6.97 9.53 -0.93
CA ASN A 42 6.04 8.89 -1.87
C ASN A 42 5.18 7.80 -1.19
N TYR A 43 5.74 7.08 -0.22
CA TYR A 43 5.02 6.06 0.55
C TYR A 43 4.45 6.56 1.88
N ALA A 44 4.62 7.84 2.24
CA ALA A 44 4.21 8.36 3.53
C ALA A 44 2.70 8.25 3.75
N MET A 45 1.90 8.61 2.75
CA MET A 45 0.44 8.52 2.82
C MET A 45 -0.05 7.08 3.07
N LEU A 46 0.52 6.11 2.34
CA LEU A 46 0.20 4.68 2.53
C LEU A 46 0.66 4.17 3.89
N THR A 47 1.80 4.65 4.39
CA THR A 47 2.33 4.27 5.71
C THR A 47 1.45 4.80 6.83
N ILE A 48 1.01 6.06 6.75
CA ILE A 48 0.06 6.64 7.72
C ILE A 48 -1.25 5.83 7.75
N LEU A 49 -1.78 5.50 6.58
CA LEU A 49 -2.99 4.68 6.45
C LEU A 49 -2.78 3.27 7.05
N ALA A 50 -1.65 2.63 6.74
CA ALA A 50 -1.30 1.31 7.25
C ALA A 50 -1.17 1.31 8.78
N CYS A 51 -0.53 2.33 9.36
CA CYS A 51 -0.44 2.48 10.82
C CYS A 51 -1.83 2.62 11.46
N GLY A 52 -2.74 3.41 10.86
CA GLY A 52 -4.12 3.54 11.33
C GLY A 52 -4.90 2.22 11.27
N LEU A 53 -4.84 1.52 10.14
CA LEU A 53 -5.48 0.20 9.97
C LEU A 53 -4.87 -0.87 10.88
N PHE A 54 -3.57 -0.83 11.14
CA PHE A 54 -2.90 -1.78 12.02
C PHE A 54 -3.44 -1.74 13.45
N VAL A 55 -3.65 -0.55 14.01
CA VAL A 55 -4.27 -0.39 15.34
C VAL A 55 -5.69 -0.97 15.36
N VAL A 56 -6.44 -0.74 14.30
CA VAL A 56 -7.80 -1.29 14.13
C VAL A 56 -7.79 -2.82 14.07
N LEU A 57 -6.89 -3.42 13.31
CA LEU A 57 -6.76 -4.88 13.21
C LEU A 57 -6.38 -5.53 14.55
N ILE A 58 -5.51 -4.89 15.34
CA ILE A 58 -5.11 -5.41 16.66
C ILE A 58 -6.24 -5.30 17.68
N SER A 59 -7.11 -4.29 17.58
CA SER A 59 -8.24 -4.09 18.51
C SER A 59 -9.20 -5.28 18.60
N GLY A 60 -9.11 -6.25 17.68
CA GLY A 60 -9.68 -7.59 17.84
C GLY A 60 -11.19 -7.69 17.67
N GLY A 61 -11.86 -6.59 17.33
CA GLY A 61 -13.31 -6.55 17.07
C GLY A 61 -13.69 -6.38 15.59
N ILE A 62 -12.71 -6.27 14.69
CA ILE A 62 -12.94 -6.01 13.26
C ILE A 62 -12.31 -7.13 12.42
N ASP A 63 -13.04 -7.59 11.41
CA ASP A 63 -12.58 -8.61 10.45
C ASP A 63 -11.48 -8.08 9.50
N ILE A 64 -10.59 -8.96 9.05
CA ILE A 64 -9.54 -8.70 8.05
C ILE A 64 -10.13 -8.21 6.71
N SER A 65 -11.41 -8.45 6.47
CA SER A 65 -12.16 -7.90 5.33
C SER A 65 -12.26 -6.36 5.35
N PHE A 66 -12.18 -5.71 6.52
CA PHE A 66 -12.30 -4.24 6.63
C PHE A 66 -11.24 -3.44 5.83
N PRO A 67 -9.93 -3.74 5.96
CA PRO A 67 -8.91 -3.17 5.08
C PRO A 67 -9.19 -3.43 3.60
N ALA A 68 -9.66 -4.64 3.25
CA ALA A 68 -9.92 -5.00 1.85
C ALA A 68 -11.05 -4.14 1.25
N MET A 69 -12.16 -3.95 1.98
CA MET A 69 -13.25 -3.07 1.58
C MET A 69 -12.78 -1.62 1.42
N THR A 70 -11.92 -1.14 2.32
CA THR A 70 -11.34 0.21 2.25
C THR A 70 -10.52 0.41 0.97
N ILE A 71 -9.68 -0.57 0.60
CA ILE A 71 -8.86 -0.51 -0.62
C ILE A 71 -9.74 -0.52 -1.88
N ILE A 72 -10.79 -1.35 -1.91
CA ILE A 72 -11.73 -1.39 -3.04
C ILE A 72 -12.47 -0.06 -3.17
N ALA A 73 -12.93 0.52 -2.05
CA ALA A 73 -13.59 1.82 -2.04
C ALA A 73 -12.66 2.95 -2.52
N GLN A 74 -11.40 2.96 -2.06
CA GLN A 74 -10.38 3.91 -2.51
C GLN A 74 -10.13 3.78 -4.01
N TYR A 75 -9.85 2.57 -4.51
CA TYR A 75 -9.50 2.35 -5.90
C TYR A 75 -10.68 2.64 -6.84
N GLY A 76 -11.89 2.18 -6.47
CA GLY A 76 -13.12 2.49 -7.19
C GLY A 76 -13.41 3.98 -7.26
N MET A 77 -13.24 4.71 -6.15
CA MET A 77 -13.36 6.16 -6.11
C MET A 77 -12.38 6.82 -7.09
N VAL A 78 -11.09 6.44 -7.07
CA VAL A 78 -10.07 7.02 -7.97
C VAL A 78 -10.43 6.79 -9.44
N LEU A 79 -10.83 5.57 -9.81
CA LEU A 79 -11.21 5.24 -11.18
C LEU A 79 -12.43 6.03 -11.66
N LEU A 80 -13.42 6.22 -10.79
CA LEU A 80 -14.62 6.99 -11.12
C LEU A 80 -14.30 8.48 -11.23
N LEU A 81 -13.54 9.02 -10.29
CA LEU A 81 -13.15 10.44 -10.27
C LEU A 81 -12.28 10.80 -11.48
N GLN A 82 -11.41 9.90 -11.94
CA GLN A 82 -10.65 10.08 -13.18
C GLN A 82 -11.53 10.16 -14.43
N LYS A 83 -12.70 9.53 -14.43
CA LYS A 83 -13.64 9.54 -15.58
C LYS A 83 -14.61 10.71 -15.55
N ILE A 84 -15.19 11.01 -14.40
CA ILE A 84 -16.24 12.02 -14.27
C ILE A 84 -15.70 13.39 -13.85
N GLY A 85 -14.43 13.45 -13.44
CA GLY A 85 -13.86 14.62 -12.77
C GLY A 85 -14.50 14.86 -11.39
N GLY A 86 -14.20 15.99 -10.77
CA GLY A 86 -14.88 16.40 -9.55
C GLY A 86 -13.96 17.10 -8.55
N ASN A 87 -14.54 17.41 -7.39
CA ASN A 87 -13.84 18.00 -6.26
C ASN A 87 -13.75 17.00 -5.11
N PHE A 88 -13.16 17.43 -3.99
CA PHE A 88 -13.05 16.60 -2.79
C PHE A 88 -14.40 16.09 -2.28
N ALA A 89 -15.48 16.86 -2.39
CA ALA A 89 -16.80 16.42 -1.94
C ALA A 89 -17.30 15.21 -2.76
N VAL A 90 -17.08 15.22 -4.08
CA VAL A 90 -17.41 14.06 -4.94
C VAL A 90 -16.55 12.85 -4.58
N ALA A 91 -15.25 13.05 -4.33
CA ALA A 91 -14.36 11.98 -3.90
C ALA A 91 -14.82 11.34 -2.58
N PHE A 92 -15.19 12.15 -1.58
CA PHE A 92 -15.73 11.64 -0.31
C PHE A 92 -17.06 10.91 -0.48
N ALA A 93 -17.97 11.45 -1.31
CA ALA A 93 -19.24 10.81 -1.59
C ALA A 93 -19.07 9.44 -2.28
N LEU A 94 -18.15 9.34 -3.25
CA LEU A 94 -17.86 8.09 -3.94
C LEU A 94 -17.20 7.06 -3.02
N ALA A 95 -16.14 7.45 -2.29
CA ALA A 95 -15.46 6.55 -1.37
C ALA A 95 -16.39 6.06 -0.26
N GLY A 96 -17.16 6.98 0.36
CA GLY A 96 -18.14 6.64 1.39
C GLY A 96 -19.28 5.77 0.85
N GLY A 97 -19.81 6.09 -0.33
CA GLY A 97 -20.86 5.32 -0.98
C GLY A 97 -20.44 3.89 -1.30
N ILE A 98 -19.27 3.71 -1.92
CA ILE A 98 -18.74 2.36 -2.20
C ILE A 98 -18.47 1.60 -0.90
N GLY A 99 -17.88 2.25 0.10
CA GLY A 99 -17.61 1.64 1.40
C GLY A 99 -18.88 1.16 2.13
N ILE A 100 -19.93 1.98 2.14
CA ILE A 100 -21.23 1.62 2.72
C ILE A 100 -21.86 0.44 1.97
N LEU A 101 -21.85 0.47 0.63
CA LEU A 101 -22.40 -0.61 -0.19
C LEU A 101 -21.68 -1.94 0.06
N LEU A 102 -20.36 -1.92 0.19
CA LEU A 102 -19.57 -3.11 0.50
C LEU A 102 -19.81 -3.61 1.93
N GLY A 103 -19.95 -2.70 2.90
CA GLY A 103 -20.21 -3.06 4.30
C GLY A 103 -21.64 -3.53 4.59
N LEU A 104 -22.57 -3.35 3.65
CA LEU A 104 -23.94 -3.87 3.75
C LEU A 104 -24.06 -5.35 3.32
N ILE A 105 -23.05 -5.88 2.62
CA ILE A 105 -22.98 -7.25 2.11
C ILE A 105 -22.20 -8.11 3.11
#